data_AF-A0AA85J5A1-F1
#
_entry.id   AF-A0AA85J5A1-F1
#
_cell.length_a   1.000
_cell.length_b   1.000
_cell.length_c   1.000
_cell.angle_alpha   90.00
_cell.angle_beta   90.00
_cell.angle_gamma   90.00
#
_symmetry.space_group_name_H-M   'P 1'
#
loop_
_entity.id
_entity.type
_entity.pdbx_description
1 polymer ?
#
loop_
_entity_poly.entity_id
_entity_poly.type
_entity_poly.pdbx_seq_one_letter_code
_entity_poly.pdbx_strand_id
1 'polypeptide(L)'
;MAVTRVAVILGEILDEEQKPSLVKDAIPGLTSCPSNLLAKFQSHLNGLTSNQQCSLECIFCHQSEDFEFRILCRPSLSGITSLLTSYLVPRKKPDVALNVILIYAGLLFEGSAHWLLSNCVLTPAFLVDFIHHLSTLHPKSDDAENQPSPKPIRLHIGIGGVTSAGEWRQLVNTPPQSIGGHTFQVTVNRCRTTTKAKGARPGSTRMMDWSGMDVT
;
A
#
# COMPACT_ATOMS: atom_id res chain seq x y z
N MET A 1 -16.92 -13.61 7.77
CA MET A 1 -16.18 -12.42 8.23
C MET A 1 -14.90 -12.27 7.41
N ALA A 2 -14.19 -11.14 7.46
CA ALA A 2 -12.94 -10.94 6.71
C ALA A 2 -11.83 -10.54 7.68
N VAL A 3 -10.67 -11.18 7.56
CA VAL A 3 -9.49 -10.85 8.38
C VAL A 3 -8.71 -9.76 7.67
N THR A 4 -8.28 -8.75 8.41
CA THR A 4 -7.55 -7.60 7.85
C THR A 4 -6.22 -7.44 8.57
N ARG A 5 -5.13 -7.41 7.81
CA ARG A 5 -3.77 -7.24 8.30
C ARG A 5 -3.15 -6.01 7.66
N VAL A 6 -2.71 -5.07 8.48
CA VAL A 6 -2.18 -3.78 8.03
C VAL A 6 -0.76 -3.64 8.56
N ALA A 7 0.18 -3.34 7.67
CA ALA A 7 1.53 -2.98 8.04
C ALA A 7 1.89 -1.63 7.45
N VAL A 8 2.36 -0.72 8.29
CA VAL A 8 3.09 0.47 7.85
C VAL A 8 4.58 0.21 8.02
N ILE A 9 5.33 0.39 6.95
CA ILE A 9 6.76 0.15 6.86
C ILE A 9 7.44 1.49 6.69
N LEU A 10 8.25 1.85 7.68
CA LEU A 10 9.01 3.09 7.69
C LEU A 10 10.43 2.83 7.21
N GLY A 11 10.85 3.57 6.19
CA GLY A 11 12.23 3.53 5.69
C GLY A 11 13.24 4.16 6.65
N GLU A 12 12.77 4.96 7.60
CA GLU A 12 13.58 5.78 8.51
C GLU A 12 13.19 5.57 9.97
N ILE A 13 14.01 6.07 10.90
CA ILE A 13 13.71 6.03 12.34
C ILE A 13 12.65 7.09 12.63
N LEU A 14 11.58 6.68 13.30
CA LEU A 14 10.57 7.63 13.80
C LEU A 14 11.13 8.33 15.06
N ASP A 15 11.43 9.62 14.96
CA ASP A 15 11.74 10.45 16.13
C ASP A 15 10.44 10.86 16.87
N GLU A 16 10.50 11.22 18.15
CA GLU A 16 9.32 11.47 19.00
C GLU A 16 8.40 12.57 18.43
N GLU A 17 8.98 13.54 17.74
CA GLU A 17 8.28 14.68 17.12
C GLU A 17 7.69 14.37 15.74
N GLN A 18 7.93 13.16 15.19
CA GLN A 18 7.61 12.80 13.80
C GLN A 18 6.30 12.00 13.63
N LYS A 19 5.51 11.77 14.69
CA LYS A 19 4.18 11.15 14.56
C LYS A 19 3.24 11.88 13.59
N PRO A 20 3.18 13.23 13.56
CA PRO A 20 2.39 13.94 12.56
C PRO A 20 2.92 13.70 11.14
N SER A 21 4.23 13.56 10.96
CA SER A 21 4.86 13.21 9.68
C SER A 21 4.48 11.80 9.23
N LEU A 22 4.48 10.82 10.14
CA LEU A 22 4.02 9.46 9.88
C LEU A 22 2.57 9.44 9.35
N VAL A 23 1.68 10.17 10.01
CA VAL A 23 0.28 10.29 9.59
C VAL A 23 0.21 10.88 8.19
N LYS A 24 0.94 11.98 7.94
CA LYS A 24 1.00 12.66 6.64
C LYS A 24 1.52 11.74 5.52
N ASP A 25 2.49 10.89 5.81
CA ASP A 25 3.14 10.05 4.80
C ASP A 25 2.42 8.72 4.57
N ALA A 26 1.79 8.15 5.61
CA ALA A 26 1.03 6.91 5.52
C ALA A 26 -0.42 7.09 5.00
N ILE A 27 -1.08 8.23 5.29
CA ILE A 27 -2.46 8.51 4.84
C ILE A 27 -2.61 8.38 3.32
N PRO A 28 -1.70 8.92 2.47
CA PRO A 28 -1.76 8.73 1.03
C PRO A 28 -1.79 7.25 0.61
N GLY A 29 -1.10 6.39 1.36
CA GLY A 29 -1.13 4.93 1.17
C GLY A 29 -2.47 4.29 1.52
N LEU A 30 -3.31 4.97 2.30
CA LEU A 30 -4.61 4.50 2.78
C LEU A 30 -5.80 5.07 2.00
N THR A 31 -5.62 6.02 1.09
CA THR A 31 -6.75 6.73 0.43
C THR A 31 -7.65 5.83 -0.42
N SER A 32 -7.17 4.66 -0.81
CA SER A 32 -7.91 3.63 -1.55
C SER A 32 -8.51 2.56 -0.65
N CYS A 33 -8.25 2.60 0.65
CA CYS A 33 -8.85 1.70 1.62
C CYS A 33 -10.26 2.17 2.01
N PRO A 34 -11.14 1.27 2.44
CA PRO A 34 -12.45 1.63 3.00
C PRO A 34 -12.34 2.63 4.16
N SER A 35 -13.29 3.57 4.26
CA SER A 35 -13.27 4.66 5.25
C SER A 35 -13.27 4.19 6.71
N ASN A 36 -13.92 3.07 7.00
CA ASN A 36 -13.89 2.44 8.32
C ASN A 36 -12.49 1.95 8.72
N LEU A 37 -11.66 1.54 7.75
CA LEU A 37 -10.28 1.13 8.00
C LEU A 37 -9.39 2.34 8.26
N LEU A 38 -9.59 3.43 7.53
CA LEU A 38 -8.91 4.69 7.76
C LEU A 38 -9.22 5.28 9.15
N ALA A 39 -10.48 5.23 9.59
CA ALA A 39 -10.86 5.66 10.94
C ALA A 39 -10.21 4.79 12.04
N LYS A 40 -10.18 3.47 11.87
CA LYS A 40 -9.48 2.56 12.80
C LYS A 40 -7.99 2.86 12.84
N PHE A 41 -7.36 3.05 11.69
CA PHE A 41 -5.96 3.41 11.58
C PHE A 41 -5.64 4.71 12.34
N GLN A 42 -6.42 5.78 12.11
CA GLN A 42 -6.26 7.05 12.82
C GLN A 42 -6.44 6.88 14.34
N SER A 43 -7.42 6.10 14.78
CA SER A 43 -7.63 5.80 16.20
C SER A 43 -6.40 5.10 16.83
N HIS A 44 -5.85 4.08 16.16
CA HIS A 44 -4.66 3.39 16.64
C HIS A 44 -3.40 4.26 16.58
N LEU A 45 -3.27 5.11 15.56
CA LEU A 45 -2.14 6.06 15.48
C LEU A 45 -2.18 7.09 16.60
N ASN A 46 -3.36 7.61 16.95
CA ASN A 46 -3.50 8.54 18.07
C ASN A 46 -3.15 7.88 19.42
N GLY A 47 -3.26 6.55 19.49
CA GLY A 47 -2.87 5.75 20.66
C GLY A 47 -1.38 5.39 20.74
N LEU A 48 -0.56 5.71 19.73
CA LEU A 48 0.89 5.49 19.79
C LEU A 48 1.50 6.35 20.91
N THR A 49 1.98 5.71 21.96
CA THR A 49 2.84 6.36 22.96
C THR A 49 4.31 6.18 22.56
N SER A 50 5.18 7.10 22.98
CA SER A 50 6.60 7.15 22.54
C SER A 50 7.40 5.88 22.82
N ASN A 51 7.00 5.10 23.83
CA ASN A 51 7.79 3.99 24.35
C ASN A 51 7.24 2.60 23.98
N GLN A 52 6.34 2.48 23.00
CA GLN A 52 5.73 1.20 22.61
C GLN A 52 6.61 0.36 21.67
N GLN A 53 7.87 0.09 22.03
CA GLN A 53 8.68 -0.83 21.24
C GLN A 53 8.26 -2.28 21.49
N CYS A 54 7.60 -2.92 20.51
CA CYS A 54 7.23 -4.33 20.57
C CYS A 54 8.40 -5.26 20.25
N SER A 55 9.31 -4.83 19.36
CA SER A 55 10.56 -5.52 19.03
C SER A 55 11.57 -4.54 18.41
N LEU A 56 12.78 -5.00 18.08
CA LEU A 56 13.83 -4.18 17.46
C LEU A 56 13.36 -3.40 16.23
N GLU A 57 12.50 -4.00 15.40
CA GLU A 57 12.01 -3.41 14.15
C GLU A 57 10.52 -3.05 14.20
N CYS A 58 9.80 -3.39 15.27
CA CYS A 58 8.36 -3.18 15.41
C CYS A 58 8.07 -2.20 16.55
N ILE A 59 7.61 -1.00 16.22
CA ILE A 59 7.35 0.08 17.17
C ILE A 59 5.86 0.21 17.55
N PHE A 60 5.02 -0.64 16.96
CA PHE A 60 3.62 -0.74 17.34
C PHE A 60 3.05 -2.05 16.81
N CYS A 61 2.29 -2.75 17.66
CA CYS A 61 1.55 -3.93 17.27
C CYS A 61 0.21 -3.95 18.01
N HIS A 62 -0.86 -4.01 17.24
CA HIS A 62 -2.20 -4.28 17.72
C HIS A 62 -2.75 -5.52 17.04
N GLN A 63 -3.30 -6.46 17.82
CA GLN A 63 -3.87 -7.69 17.30
C GLN A 63 -5.19 -8.00 18.01
N SER A 64 -6.19 -8.32 17.20
CA SER A 64 -7.51 -8.82 17.59
C SER A 64 -7.86 -10.03 16.71
N GLU A 65 -9.03 -10.63 16.89
CA GLU A 65 -9.43 -11.85 16.17
C GLU A 65 -9.43 -11.67 14.64
N ASP A 66 -9.99 -10.55 14.16
CA ASP A 66 -10.18 -10.26 12.73
C ASP A 66 -9.32 -9.10 12.21
N PHE A 67 -8.53 -8.45 13.07
CA PHE A 67 -7.74 -7.28 12.70
C PHE A 67 -6.37 -7.29 13.35
N GLU A 68 -5.35 -7.07 12.53
CA GLU A 68 -3.96 -6.93 12.95
C GLU A 68 -3.37 -5.66 12.33
N PHE A 69 -2.65 -4.87 13.12
CA PHE A 69 -2.01 -3.65 12.68
C PHE A 69 -0.60 -3.55 13.27
N ARG A 70 0.40 -3.39 12.42
CA ARG A 70 1.81 -3.23 12.79
C ARG A 70 2.44 -2.00 12.17
N ILE A 71 3.39 -1.42 12.89
CA ILE A 71 4.27 -0.37 12.36
C ILE A 71 5.70 -0.85 12.53
N LEU A 72 6.39 -1.00 11.40
CA LEU A 72 7.78 -1.41 11.34
C LEU A 72 8.66 -0.22 11.04
N CYS A 73 9.80 -0.15 11.71
CA CYS A 73 10.76 0.93 11.63
C CYS A 73 12.10 0.39 11.14
N ARG A 74 12.56 0.87 9.98
CA ARG A 74 13.78 0.39 9.29
C ARG A 74 13.91 -1.14 9.22
N PRO A 75 12.86 -1.88 8.85
CA PRO A 75 12.94 -3.33 8.87
C PRO A 75 14.01 -3.83 7.92
N SER A 76 14.73 -4.85 8.36
CA SER A 76 15.59 -5.66 7.51
C SER A 76 14.76 -6.43 6.48
N LEU A 77 15.44 -6.96 5.45
CA LEU A 77 14.82 -7.91 4.51
C LEU A 77 14.18 -9.11 5.24
N SER A 78 14.84 -9.63 6.28
CA SER A 78 14.29 -10.70 7.13
C SER A 78 13.04 -10.29 7.89
N GLY A 79 12.99 -9.05 8.39
CA GLY A 79 11.79 -8.49 9.03
C GLY A 79 10.62 -8.44 8.06
N ILE A 80 10.86 -7.98 6.82
CA ILE A 80 9.85 -7.93 5.76
C ILE A 80 9.39 -9.33 5.35
N THR A 81 10.30 -10.29 5.12
CA THR A 81 9.88 -11.65 4.73
C THR A 81 9.13 -12.35 5.85
N SER A 82 9.53 -12.17 7.12
CA SER A 82 8.79 -12.69 8.27
C SER A 82 7.38 -12.11 8.37
N LEU A 83 7.26 -10.79 8.18
CA LEU A 83 5.97 -10.11 8.12
C LEU A 83 5.11 -10.68 6.98
N LEU A 84 5.63 -10.75 5.76
CA LEU A 84 4.91 -11.24 4.59
C LEU A 84 4.46 -12.69 4.76
N THR A 85 5.31 -13.58 5.28
CA THR A 85 4.91 -14.96 5.62
C THR A 85 3.74 -14.96 6.60
N SER A 86 3.85 -14.18 7.69
CA SER A 86 2.80 -14.12 8.69
C SER A 86 1.48 -13.56 8.14
N TYR A 87 1.56 -12.65 7.15
CA TYR A 87 0.42 -11.93 6.60
C TYR A 87 -0.24 -12.63 5.41
N LEU A 88 0.51 -13.37 4.60
CA LEU A 88 0.02 -13.93 3.34
C LEU A 88 -0.34 -15.41 3.46
N VAL A 89 0.25 -16.15 4.40
CA VAL A 89 -0.10 -17.55 4.61
C VAL A 89 -1.56 -17.62 5.11
N PRO A 90 -2.49 -18.24 4.34
CA PRO A 90 -3.88 -18.36 4.73
C PRO A 90 -4.00 -19.20 6.01
N ARG A 91 -4.78 -18.73 6.98
CA ARG A 91 -5.13 -19.55 8.16
C ARG A 91 -6.23 -20.54 7.78
N LYS A 92 -6.36 -21.61 8.57
CA LYS A 92 -7.20 -22.83 8.39
C LYS A 92 -8.68 -22.66 8.00
N LYS A 93 -9.19 -21.43 7.80
CA LYS A 93 -10.58 -21.11 7.42
C LYS A 93 -10.62 -20.59 5.96
N PRO A 94 -10.79 -21.45 4.95
CA PRO A 94 -10.72 -21.06 3.54
C PRO A 94 -11.88 -20.14 3.08
N ASP A 95 -12.95 -20.07 3.86
CA ASP A 95 -14.18 -19.32 3.62
C ASP A 95 -14.08 -17.83 4.00
N VAL A 96 -12.99 -17.42 4.65
CA VAL A 96 -12.75 -16.06 5.14
C VAL A 96 -11.87 -15.29 4.17
N ALA A 97 -12.34 -14.12 3.71
CA ALA A 97 -11.53 -13.24 2.87
C ALA A 97 -10.40 -12.61 3.70
N LEU A 98 -9.19 -12.58 3.15
CA LEU A 98 -8.01 -11.99 3.77
C LEU A 98 -7.68 -10.67 3.06
N ASN A 99 -7.68 -9.55 3.79
CA ASN A 99 -7.22 -8.26 3.29
C ASN A 99 -5.84 -7.97 3.89
N VAL A 100 -4.82 -7.84 3.05
CA VAL A 100 -3.46 -7.49 3.44
C VAL A 100 -3.16 -6.10 2.90
N ILE A 101 -2.73 -5.18 3.76
CA ILE A 101 -2.45 -3.79 3.42
C ILE A 101 -1.02 -3.49 3.82
N LEU A 102 -0.16 -3.24 2.84
CA LEU A 102 1.23 -2.87 3.05
C LEU A 102 1.41 -1.43 2.61
N ILE A 103 1.82 -0.57 3.54
CA ILE A 103 2.04 0.86 3.27
C ILE A 103 3.51 1.14 3.51
N TYR A 104 4.19 1.68 2.51
CA TYR A 104 5.55 2.15 2.68
C TYR A 104 5.58 3.67 2.78
N ALA A 105 6.23 4.16 3.83
CA ALA A 105 6.50 5.57 4.06
C ALA A 105 8.02 5.74 4.29
N GLY A 106 8.71 6.29 3.31
CA GLY A 106 10.17 6.44 3.34
C GLY A 106 10.71 6.83 1.97
N LEU A 107 12.02 6.73 1.82
CA LEU A 107 12.70 7.05 0.57
C LEU A 107 12.37 6.04 -0.53
N LEU A 108 12.18 6.55 -1.74
CA LEU A 108 11.81 5.76 -2.90
C LEU A 108 12.83 5.97 -4.01
N PHE A 109 13.09 4.93 -4.80
CA PHE A 109 13.87 5.10 -6.02
C PHE A 109 13.05 5.90 -7.04
N GLU A 110 13.65 6.94 -7.61
CA GLU A 110 12.97 7.84 -8.55
C GLU A 110 12.57 7.09 -9.83
N GLY A 111 11.36 7.35 -10.32
CA GLY A 111 10.81 6.70 -11.52
C GLY A 111 10.18 5.33 -11.28
N SER A 112 10.81 4.44 -10.51
CA SER A 112 10.31 3.08 -10.25
C SER A 112 9.44 2.95 -9.00
N ALA A 113 9.59 3.86 -8.05
CA ALA A 113 8.98 3.81 -6.71
C ALA A 113 9.33 2.56 -5.90
N HIS A 114 10.51 1.96 -6.14
CA HIS A 114 11.01 0.87 -5.29
C HIS A 114 11.25 1.36 -3.86
N TRP A 115 10.97 0.51 -2.88
CA TRP A 115 11.10 0.87 -1.47
C TRP A 115 12.56 0.75 -1.05
N LEU A 116 13.14 1.84 -0.55
CA LEU A 116 14.51 1.83 -0.06
C LEU A 116 14.49 1.44 1.42
N LEU A 117 14.93 0.22 1.71
CA LEU A 117 15.07 -0.29 3.07
C LEU A 117 16.51 -0.09 3.55
N SER A 118 16.75 -0.34 4.83
CA SER A 118 18.03 -0.10 5.50
C SER A 118 19.20 -0.84 4.86
N ASN A 119 18.97 -2.02 4.28
CA ASN A 119 20.00 -2.87 3.70
C ASN A 119 19.60 -3.50 2.34
N CYS A 120 18.47 -3.11 1.77
CA CYS A 120 18.01 -3.66 0.49
C CYS A 120 17.02 -2.72 -0.21
N VAL A 121 16.73 -3.04 -1.46
CA VAL A 121 15.68 -2.38 -2.25
C VAL A 121 14.56 -3.38 -2.46
N LEU A 122 13.35 -3.06 -1.98
CA LEU A 122 12.19 -3.90 -2.22
C LEU A 122 11.55 -3.51 -3.55
N THR A 123 11.49 -4.47 -4.46
CA THR A 123 10.89 -4.32 -5.79
C THR A 123 9.58 -5.11 -5.91
N PRO A 124 8.71 -4.78 -6.88
CA PRO A 124 7.55 -5.62 -7.18
C PRO A 124 7.95 -7.06 -7.54
N ALA A 125 9.06 -7.25 -8.24
CA ALA A 125 9.58 -8.57 -8.62
C ALA A 125 9.91 -9.42 -7.39
N PHE A 126 10.61 -8.85 -6.41
CA PHE A 126 10.90 -9.53 -5.15
C PHE A 126 9.61 -10.04 -4.47
N LEU A 127 8.56 -9.21 -4.42
CA LEU A 127 7.29 -9.61 -3.81
C LEU A 127 6.62 -10.76 -4.58
N VAL A 128 6.67 -10.73 -5.91
CA VAL A 128 6.14 -11.80 -6.76
C VAL A 128 6.91 -13.10 -6.55
N ASP A 129 8.23 -13.06 -6.56
CA ASP A 129 9.09 -14.23 -6.34
C ASP A 129 8.87 -14.83 -4.95
N PHE A 130 8.71 -13.96 -3.94
CA PHE A 130 8.41 -14.38 -2.58
C PHE A 130 7.03 -15.05 -2.47
N ILE A 131 6.00 -14.48 -3.11
CA ILE A 131 4.66 -15.08 -3.16
C ILE A 131 4.69 -16.40 -3.91
N HIS A 132 5.43 -16.49 -5.02
CA HIS A 132 5.63 -17.73 -5.74
C HIS A 132 6.26 -18.78 -4.83
N HIS A 133 7.32 -18.44 -4.10
CA HIS A 133 7.92 -19.33 -3.11
C HIS A 133 6.90 -19.79 -2.05
N LEU A 134 6.11 -18.88 -1.47
CA LEU A 134 5.04 -19.27 -0.54
C LEU A 134 3.98 -20.18 -1.17
N SER A 135 3.66 -20.00 -2.45
CA SER A 135 2.72 -20.85 -3.17
C SER A 135 3.23 -22.30 -3.31
N THR A 136 4.54 -22.48 -3.48
CA THR A 136 5.16 -23.81 -3.51
C THR A 136 5.15 -24.51 -2.15
N LEU A 137 5.24 -23.73 -1.05
CA LEU A 137 5.18 -24.26 0.32
C LEU A 137 3.74 -24.56 0.76
N HIS A 138 2.75 -23.92 0.14
CA HIS A 138 1.34 -24.05 0.45
C HIS A 138 0.54 -24.31 -0.85
N PRO A 139 0.66 -25.50 -1.44
CA PRO A 139 -0.09 -25.86 -2.63
C PRO A 139 -1.60 -25.94 -2.35
N LYS A 140 -2.40 -25.84 -3.41
CA LYS A 140 -3.85 -26.10 -3.32
C LYS A 140 -4.07 -27.59 -3.01
N SER A 141 -4.98 -27.90 -2.09
CA SER A 141 -5.37 -29.30 -1.80
C SER A 141 -6.07 -29.93 -3.01
N ASP A 142 -5.75 -31.18 -3.32
CA ASP A 142 -6.33 -31.94 -4.43
C ASP A 142 -7.80 -32.34 -4.17
N ASP A 143 -8.21 -32.47 -2.89
CA ASP A 143 -9.58 -32.80 -2.46
C ASP A 143 -10.58 -31.62 -2.54
N ALA A 144 -10.35 -30.69 -3.47
CA ALA A 144 -11.09 -29.43 -3.57
C ALA A 144 -12.53 -29.54 -4.10
N GLU A 145 -12.96 -30.70 -4.59
CA GLU A 145 -14.32 -30.87 -5.15
C GLU A 145 -15.44 -30.76 -4.11
N ASN A 146 -15.16 -31.08 -2.84
CA ASN A 146 -16.15 -31.03 -1.75
C ASN A 146 -15.95 -29.86 -0.77
N GLN A 147 -14.98 -28.98 -1.03
CA GLN A 147 -14.69 -27.83 -0.15
C GLN A 147 -15.20 -26.50 -0.73
N PRO A 148 -15.61 -25.55 0.13
CA PRO A 148 -15.96 -24.23 -0.32
C PRO A 148 -14.77 -23.57 -1.03
N SER A 149 -15.04 -22.93 -2.16
CA SER A 149 -14.02 -22.24 -2.95
C SER A 149 -13.25 -21.23 -2.07
N PRO A 150 -11.90 -21.28 -2.03
CA PRO A 150 -11.12 -20.33 -1.25
C PRO A 150 -11.44 -18.89 -1.60
N LYS A 151 -11.69 -18.04 -0.60
CA LYS A 151 -11.88 -16.59 -0.85
C LYS A 151 -10.58 -15.93 -1.27
N PRO A 152 -10.61 -14.90 -2.14
CA PRO A 152 -9.39 -14.24 -2.59
C PRO A 152 -8.63 -13.54 -1.46
N ILE A 153 -7.31 -13.45 -1.60
CA ILE A 153 -6.46 -12.55 -0.82
C ILE A 153 -6.47 -11.19 -1.52
N ARG A 154 -6.98 -10.17 -0.83
CA ARG A 154 -6.94 -8.79 -1.32
C ARG A 154 -5.67 -8.12 -0.82
N LEU A 155 -4.74 -7.85 -1.72
CA LEU A 155 -3.47 -7.22 -1.41
C LEU A 155 -3.50 -5.74 -1.81
N HIS A 156 -3.37 -4.86 -0.85
CA HIS A 156 -3.24 -3.42 -1.07
C HIS A 156 -1.79 -2.98 -0.86
N ILE A 157 -1.23 -2.32 -1.86
CA ILE A 157 0.09 -1.67 -1.80
C ILE A 157 -0.13 -0.16 -1.75
N GLY A 158 0.12 0.43 -0.60
CA GLY A 158 0.13 1.87 -0.38
C GLY A 158 1.55 2.42 -0.47
N ILE A 159 1.74 3.48 -1.25
CA ILE A 159 3.01 4.19 -1.33
C ILE A 159 2.80 5.63 -0.87
N GLY A 160 3.47 6.00 0.22
CA GLY A 160 3.46 7.34 0.79
C GLY A 160 4.28 8.33 -0.03
N GLY A 161 3.92 9.61 0.05
CA GLY A 161 4.76 10.71 -0.42
C GLY A 161 4.92 10.90 -1.93
N VAL A 162 4.38 10.04 -2.80
CA VAL A 162 4.56 10.14 -4.27
C VAL A 162 3.26 10.22 -5.08
N THR A 163 3.36 10.90 -6.22
CA THR A 163 2.28 11.04 -7.22
C THR A 163 2.26 9.90 -8.23
N SER A 164 3.26 9.01 -8.21
CA SER A 164 3.34 7.85 -9.10
C SER A 164 3.69 6.62 -8.28
N ALA A 165 2.78 5.64 -8.25
CA ALA A 165 3.06 4.34 -7.63
C ALA A 165 4.05 3.46 -8.45
N GLY A 166 4.71 4.06 -9.46
CA GLY A 166 5.78 3.43 -10.24
C GLY A 166 5.43 2.06 -10.81
N GLU A 167 6.40 1.16 -10.73
CA GLU A 167 6.32 -0.21 -11.23
C GLU A 167 5.34 -1.08 -10.43
N TRP A 168 4.99 -0.72 -9.20
CA TRP A 168 4.05 -1.50 -8.38
C TRP A 168 2.68 -1.66 -9.05
N ARG A 169 2.29 -0.71 -9.93
CA ARG A 169 1.04 -0.79 -10.69
C ARG A 169 0.97 -2.01 -11.61
N GLN A 170 2.11 -2.57 -12.03
CA GLN A 170 2.12 -3.76 -12.88
C GLN A 170 1.47 -4.96 -12.18
N LEU A 171 1.55 -5.03 -10.84
CA LEU A 171 0.94 -6.10 -10.04
C LEU A 171 -0.60 -6.09 -10.10
N VAL A 172 -1.21 -4.97 -10.48
CA VAL A 172 -2.68 -4.90 -10.67
C VAL A 172 -3.09 -5.65 -11.94
N ASN A 173 -2.29 -5.53 -13.00
CA ASN A 173 -2.56 -6.17 -14.30
C ASN A 173 -2.05 -7.61 -14.33
N THR A 174 -0.98 -7.89 -13.58
CA THR A 174 -0.34 -9.20 -13.49
C THR A 174 -0.25 -9.60 -12.02
N PRO A 175 -1.38 -10.02 -11.41
CA PRO A 175 -1.40 -10.40 -10.01
C PRO A 175 -0.52 -11.64 -9.75
N PRO A 176 0.03 -11.78 -8.54
CA PRO A 176 0.82 -12.94 -8.14
C PRO A 176 0.05 -14.26 -8.21
N GLN A 177 0.79 -15.37 -8.25
CA GLN A 177 0.24 -16.72 -8.20
C GLN A 177 -0.53 -16.98 -6.89
N SER A 178 -1.57 -17.81 -6.97
CA SER A 178 -2.38 -18.18 -5.80
C SER A 178 -1.59 -18.95 -4.73
N ILE A 179 -1.87 -18.68 -3.46
CA ILE A 179 -1.35 -19.46 -2.32
C ILE A 179 -2.49 -20.30 -1.76
N GLY A 180 -2.31 -21.62 -1.61
CA GLY A 180 -3.33 -22.52 -1.04
C GLY A 180 -4.65 -22.52 -1.81
N GLY A 181 -4.64 -22.19 -3.10
CA GLY A 181 -5.84 -21.99 -3.91
C GLY A 181 -6.53 -20.63 -3.77
N HIS A 182 -6.03 -19.73 -2.91
CA HIS A 182 -6.52 -18.37 -2.79
C HIS A 182 -5.91 -17.46 -3.86
N THR A 183 -6.74 -16.92 -4.76
CA THR A 183 -6.28 -15.98 -5.80
C THR A 183 -6.00 -14.59 -5.23
N PHE A 184 -5.13 -13.83 -5.89
CA PHE A 184 -4.80 -12.46 -5.50
C PHE A 184 -5.67 -11.42 -6.22
N GLN A 185 -6.21 -10.48 -5.46
CA GLN A 185 -6.78 -9.23 -5.96
C GLN A 185 -5.88 -8.09 -5.49
N VAL A 186 -5.03 -7.59 -6.40
CA VAL A 186 -4.07 -6.54 -6.07
C VAL A 186 -4.64 -5.17 -6.37
N THR A 187 -4.44 -4.25 -5.44
CA THR A 187 -4.72 -2.83 -5.62
C THR A 187 -3.51 -2.02 -5.19
N VAL A 188 -3.27 -0.91 -5.85
CA VAL A 188 -2.21 0.04 -5.52
C VAL A 188 -2.86 1.40 -5.36
N ASN A 189 -2.44 2.21 -4.39
CA ASN A 189 -3.11 3.48 -4.11
C ASN A 189 -3.19 4.37 -5.35
N ARG A 190 -4.41 4.90 -5.60
CA ARG A 190 -4.68 5.78 -6.74
C ARG A 190 -3.96 7.09 -6.54
N CYS A 191 -2.99 7.33 -7.42
CA CYS A 191 -2.39 8.63 -7.56
C CYS A 191 -3.48 9.69 -7.79
N ARG A 192 -3.39 10.82 -7.08
CA ARG A 192 -4.14 12.01 -7.48
C ARG A 192 -3.78 12.26 -8.93
N THR A 193 -4.73 12.02 -9.84
CA THR A 193 -4.65 12.61 -11.15
C THR A 193 -4.68 14.11 -10.89
N THR A 194 -3.56 14.80 -11.07
CA THR A 194 -3.62 16.22 -11.38
C THR A 194 -4.31 16.28 -12.73
N THR A 195 -5.63 16.26 -12.71
CA THR A 195 -6.41 16.76 -13.82
C THR A 195 -5.96 18.21 -13.93
N LYS A 196 -4.99 18.48 -14.82
CA LYS A 196 -4.81 19.83 -15.35
C LYS A 196 -6.21 20.26 -15.76
N ALA A 197 -6.75 21.26 -15.06
CA ALA A 197 -8.00 21.87 -15.42
C ALA A 197 -7.93 22.15 -16.93
N LYS A 198 -8.84 21.53 -17.69
CA LYS A 198 -8.96 21.77 -19.13
C LYS A 198 -9.19 23.27 -19.31
N GLY A 199 -8.17 23.95 -19.83
CA GLY A 199 -8.18 25.27 -20.43
C GLY A 199 -9.18 26.29 -19.88
N ALA A 200 -8.74 27.11 -18.92
CA ALA A 200 -9.17 28.51 -18.92
C ALA A 200 -8.51 29.16 -20.16
N ARG A 201 -9.32 29.48 -21.19
CA ARG A 201 -8.87 30.28 -22.34
C ARG A 201 -8.29 31.61 -21.82
N PRO A 202 -7.10 32.04 -22.26
CA PRO A 202 -6.62 33.38 -21.97
C PRO A 202 -7.44 34.42 -22.76
N GLY A 203 -7.54 35.60 -22.17
CA GLY A 203 -8.39 36.74 -22.52
C GLY A 203 -8.68 36.99 -23.99
N SER A 204 -9.96 37.25 -24.27
CA SER A 204 -10.40 38.07 -25.40
C SER A 204 -9.90 39.49 -25.20
N THR A 205 -8.68 39.79 -25.64
CA THR A 205 -8.22 41.16 -25.84
C THR A 205 -8.99 41.73 -27.03
N ARG A 206 -9.85 42.72 -26.78
CA ARG A 206 -10.42 43.59 -27.82
C ARG A 206 -9.25 44.19 -28.63
N MET A 207 -9.05 43.75 -29.86
CA MET A 207 -8.38 44.57 -30.87
C MET A 207 -9.32 45.72 -31.21
N MET A 208 -8.89 46.96 -30.95
CA MET A 208 -9.46 48.13 -31.58
C MET A 208 -8.98 48.14 -33.03
N ASP A 209 -9.93 48.02 -33.96
CA ASP A 209 -9.69 48.27 -35.38
C ASP A 209 -9.51 49.78 -35.59
N TRP A 210 -8.31 50.17 -36.00
CA TRP A 210 -8.00 51.51 -36.53
C TRP A 210 -7.78 51.34 -38.03
N SER A 211 -8.82 51.56 -38.83
CA SER A 211 -8.69 51.87 -40.25
C SER A 211 -9.89 52.69 -40.71
N GLY A 212 -9.62 53.92 -41.15
CA GLY A 212 -10.65 54.88 -41.56
C GLY A 212 -10.10 56.28 -41.72
N MET A 213 -8.92 56.42 -42.35
CA MET A 213 -8.56 57.63 -43.07
C MET A 213 -9.05 57.44 -44.50
N ASP A 214 -10.01 58.23 -44.92
CA ASP A 214 -10.11 58.62 -46.32
C ASP A 214 -10.47 60.11 -46.42
N VAL A 215 -9.77 60.71 -47.38
CA VAL A 215 -9.59 62.13 -47.66
C VAL A 215 -10.72 62.61 -48.57
N THR A 216 -11.36 63.73 -48.24
CA THR A 216 -11.54 64.90 -49.11
C THR A 216 -12.13 66.08 -48.32
#